data_AF-A0AAW7VLI6-F1
#
_entry.id   AF-A0AAW7VLI6-F1
#
_cell.length_a   1.000
_cell.length_b   1.000
_cell.length_c   1.000
_cell.angle_alpha   90.00
_cell.angle_beta   90.00
_cell.angle_gamma   90.00
#
_symmetry.space_group_name_H-M   'P 1'
#
loop_
_entity.id
_entity.type
_entity.pdbx_description
1 polymer ?
#
loop_
_entity_poly.entity_id
_entity_poly.type
_entity_poly.pdbx_seq_one_letter_code
_entity_poly.pdbx_strand_id
1 'polypeptide(L)'
;MDTRVASATELAARIQRAHGPELKSLLTDLTSPSDHRSGRRLHRLGPVPSMEDATIKLTLVAEVVELGWFAPGPAPSGTCVTLSLAAHHEETGLHAEIPADECEAWVRALVGHAWMRFVYRCECSAGPASASVDSYRLYLDSFHRPAGKPVEVPAEGCRPLDG
;
A
#
# COMPACT_ATOMS: atom_id res chain seq x y z
N MET A 1 -2.64 30.70 13.43
CA MET A 1 -1.38 30.02 13.05
C MET A 1 -1.80 29.02 11.99
N ASP A 2 -1.62 29.38 10.72
CA ASP A 2 -2.07 28.56 9.58
C ASP A 2 -1.16 27.33 9.47
N THR A 3 -1.64 26.19 9.99
CA THR A 3 -1.01 24.90 9.75
C THR A 3 -1.33 24.53 8.31
N ARG A 4 -0.46 24.90 7.38
CA ARG A 4 -0.57 24.48 5.99
C ARG A 4 -0.41 22.96 5.96
N VAL A 5 -1.50 22.24 5.69
CA VAL A 5 -1.46 20.78 5.46
C VAL A 5 -0.48 20.54 4.31
N ALA A 6 0.54 19.72 4.56
CA ALA A 6 1.54 19.42 3.56
C ALA A 6 0.91 18.55 2.48
N SER A 7 1.17 18.84 1.21
CA SER A 7 0.64 18.01 0.13
C SER A 7 1.20 16.58 0.21
N ALA A 8 0.46 15.59 -0.30
CA ALA A 8 0.91 14.20 -0.36
C ALA A 8 2.30 14.04 -1.03
N THR A 9 2.63 14.93 -1.98
CA THR A 9 3.96 14.95 -2.63
C THR A 9 5.07 15.44 -1.69
N GLU A 10 4.83 16.49 -0.91
CA GLU A 10 5.79 16.98 0.07
C GLU A 10 5.99 15.98 1.22
N LEU A 11 4.89 15.38 1.68
CA LEU A 11 4.93 14.29 2.67
C LEU A 11 5.71 13.09 2.14
N ALA A 12 5.48 12.66 0.89
CA ALA A 12 6.21 11.54 0.29
C ALA A 12 7.73 11.81 0.24
N ALA A 13 8.14 13.04 -0.06
CA ALA A 13 9.55 13.43 -0.04
C ALA A 13 10.16 13.43 1.37
N ARG A 14 9.37 13.78 2.41
CA ARG A 14 9.80 13.67 3.81
C ARG A 14 9.93 12.21 4.23
N ILE A 15 8.95 11.37 3.89
CA ILE A 15 8.96 9.92 4.16
C ILE A 15 10.17 9.26 3.49
N GLN A 16 10.44 9.58 2.22
CA GLN A 16 11.61 9.06 1.50
C GLN A 16 12.94 9.45 2.15
N ARG A 17 13.05 10.68 2.68
CA ARG A 17 14.25 11.09 3.42
C ARG A 17 14.43 10.34 4.74
N ALA A 18 13.33 10.00 5.41
CA ALA A 18 13.35 9.33 6.70
C ALA A 18 13.51 7.80 6.60
N HIS A 19 12.92 7.19 5.57
CA HIS A 19 12.73 5.72 5.46
C HIS A 19 13.14 5.15 4.10
N GLY A 20 13.89 5.91 3.29
CA GLY A 20 14.26 5.53 1.93
C GLY A 20 14.93 4.15 1.81
N PRO A 21 15.91 3.79 2.67
CA PRO A 21 16.52 2.46 2.64
C PRO A 21 15.51 1.32 2.87
N GLU A 22 14.64 1.46 3.87
CA GLU A 22 13.63 0.46 4.22
C GLU A 22 12.56 0.33 3.13
N LEU A 23 12.11 1.46 2.57
CA LEU A 23 11.16 1.48 1.45
C LEU A 23 11.75 0.85 0.20
N LYS A 24 13.03 1.10 -0.08
CA LYS A 24 13.73 0.47 -1.21
C LYS A 24 13.86 -1.04 -1.02
N SER A 25 14.19 -1.49 0.20
CA SER A 25 14.22 -2.91 0.53
C SER A 25 12.85 -3.54 0.34
N LEU A 26 11.81 -2.92 0.90
CA LEU A 26 10.44 -3.40 0.76
C LEU A 26 10.01 -3.48 -0.71
N LEU A 27 10.21 -2.43 -1.51
CA LEU A 27 9.88 -2.44 -2.93
C LEU A 27 10.62 -3.56 -3.69
N THR A 28 11.89 -3.78 -3.35
CA THR A 28 12.69 -4.87 -3.93
C THR A 28 12.06 -6.23 -3.60
N ASP A 29 11.66 -6.45 -2.35
CA ASP A 29 11.02 -7.71 -1.94
C ASP A 29 9.68 -7.94 -2.66
N LEU A 30 8.87 -6.88 -2.79
CA LEU A 30 7.56 -6.92 -3.45
C LEU A 30 7.66 -7.23 -4.95
N THR A 31 8.75 -6.81 -5.58
CA THR A 31 8.99 -6.94 -7.03
C THR A 31 9.93 -8.08 -7.38
N SER A 32 10.48 -8.77 -6.37
CA SER A 32 11.32 -9.94 -6.59
C SER A 32 10.48 -11.12 -7.08
N PRO A 33 10.97 -11.88 -8.08
CA PRO A 33 10.36 -13.13 -8.52
C PRO A 33 10.19 -14.08 -7.34
N SER A 34 9.01 -14.68 -7.22
CA SER A 34 8.80 -15.75 -6.24
C SER A 34 9.19 -17.09 -6.84
N ASP A 35 9.91 -17.90 -6.06
CA ASP A 35 9.90 -19.35 -6.27
C ASP A 35 8.46 -19.82 -6.05
N HIS A 36 7.87 -20.46 -7.06
CA HIS A 36 6.45 -20.88 -7.18
C HIS A 36 5.89 -21.76 -6.02
N ARG A 37 6.60 -21.90 -4.89
CA ARG A 37 6.21 -22.72 -3.73
C ARG A 37 5.48 -21.94 -2.62
N SER A 38 5.41 -20.61 -2.70
CA SER A 38 4.80 -19.79 -1.67
C SER A 38 3.81 -18.80 -2.29
N GLY A 39 2.58 -19.26 -2.54
CA GLY A 39 1.53 -18.49 -3.24
C GLY A 39 1.10 -17.18 -2.57
N ARG A 40 1.51 -16.93 -1.31
CA ARG A 40 1.25 -15.71 -0.55
C ARG A 40 2.51 -15.29 0.21
N ARG A 41 2.87 -14.00 0.12
CA ARG A 41 3.97 -13.39 0.88
C ARG A 41 3.46 -12.18 1.66
N LEU A 42 4.00 -11.96 2.86
CA LEU A 42 3.63 -10.84 3.72
C LEU A 42 4.90 -10.10 4.15
N HIS A 43 4.92 -8.80 3.92
CA HIS A 43 6.00 -7.89 4.30
C HIS A 43 5.44 -6.81 5.22
N ARG A 44 6.25 -6.31 6.14
CA ARG A 44 5.83 -5.30 7.12
C ARG A 44 6.90 -4.24 7.29
N LEU A 45 6.48 -2.98 7.30
CA LEU A 45 7.29 -1.83 7.69
C LEU A 45 6.63 -1.13 8.89
N GLY A 46 7.44 -0.81 9.89
CA GLY A 46 7.01 -0.17 11.12
C GLY A 46 6.75 -1.14 12.28
N PRO A 47 6.26 -0.64 13.42
CA PRO A 47 5.64 0.69 13.59
C PRO A 47 6.61 1.86 13.42
N VAL A 48 6.19 2.91 12.71
CA VAL A 48 6.93 4.19 12.54
C VAL A 48 6.04 5.37 12.94
N PRO A 49 6.59 6.50 13.41
CA PRO A 49 5.78 7.68 13.71
C PRO A 49 5.04 8.19 12.46
N SER A 50 3.81 8.68 12.62
CA SER A 50 3.17 9.50 11.58
C SER A 50 3.98 10.77 11.34
N MET A 51 3.94 11.24 10.10
CA MET A 51 4.62 12.45 9.65
C MET A 51 3.90 13.73 10.11
N GLU A 52 2.64 13.60 10.53
CA GLU A 52 1.77 14.70 10.94
C GLU A 52 1.50 14.68 12.45
N ASP A 53 1.44 13.49 13.08
CA ASP A 53 1.27 13.34 14.53
C ASP A 53 2.23 12.27 15.10
N ALA A 54 3.24 12.70 15.85
CA ALA A 54 4.24 11.81 16.42
C ALA A 54 3.69 10.83 17.49
N THR A 55 2.51 11.13 18.05
CA THR A 55 1.81 10.26 19.01
C THR A 55 1.10 9.08 18.32
N ILE A 56 1.01 9.11 16.99
CA ILE A 56 0.44 8.04 16.17
C ILE A 56 1.57 7.21 15.59
N LYS A 57 1.44 5.88 15.68
CA LYS A 57 2.34 4.91 15.03
C LYS A 57 1.63 4.22 13.88
N LEU A 58 2.24 4.31 12.70
CA LEU A 58 1.79 3.70 11.46
C LEU A 58 2.53 2.38 11.21
N THR A 59 1.78 1.38 10.75
CA THR A 59 2.32 0.15 10.19
C THR A 59 1.85 0.01 8.76
N LEU A 60 2.78 -0.23 7.83
CA LEU A 60 2.47 -0.63 6.47
C LEU A 60 2.67 -2.15 6.35
N VAL A 61 1.62 -2.84 5.91
CA VAL A 61 1.66 -4.28 5.61
C VAL A 61 1.46 -4.45 4.11
N ALA A 62 2.32 -5.22 3.46
CA ALA A 62 2.24 -5.51 2.04
C ALA A 62 2.09 -7.02 1.83
N GLU A 63 0.98 -7.41 1.24
CA GLU A 63 0.68 -8.79 0.87
C GLU A 63 0.86 -8.98 -0.63
N VAL A 64 1.61 -10.01 -1.05
CA VAL A 64 1.78 -10.39 -2.45
C VAL A 64 1.14 -11.74 -2.69
N VAL A 65 0.23 -11.80 -3.67
CA VAL A 65 -0.48 -13.01 -4.07
C VAL A 65 -0.44 -13.16 -5.60
N GLU A 66 -0.30 -14.39 -6.09
CA GLU A 66 -0.37 -14.65 -7.53
C GLU A 66 -1.77 -14.34 -8.07
N LEU A 67 -1.83 -13.76 -9.26
CA LEU A 67 -3.10 -13.36 -9.88
C LEU A 67 -4.05 -14.53 -10.15
N GLY A 68 -3.53 -15.75 -10.29
CA GLY A 68 -4.33 -16.96 -10.42
C GLY A 68 -5.22 -17.27 -9.22
N TRP A 69 -5.00 -16.66 -8.06
CA TRP A 69 -5.88 -16.79 -6.91
C TRP A 69 -7.21 -16.05 -7.09
N PHE A 70 -7.28 -15.07 -7.99
CA PHE A 70 -8.46 -14.22 -8.20
C PHE A 70 -9.36 -14.67 -9.35
N ALA A 71 -8.91 -15.62 -10.19
CA ALA A 71 -9.61 -15.99 -11.41
C ALA A 71 -10.04 -17.47 -11.39
N PRO A 72 -11.33 -17.78 -11.65
CA PRO A 72 -11.81 -19.16 -11.78
C PRO A 72 -11.49 -19.81 -13.15
N GLY A 73 -10.82 -19.10 -14.05
CA GLY A 73 -10.46 -19.51 -15.42
C GLY A 73 -8.94 -19.48 -15.68
N PRO A 74 -8.46 -19.42 -16.94
CA PRO A 74 -7.03 -19.27 -17.21
C PRO A 74 -6.50 -18.03 -16.47
N ALA A 75 -5.65 -18.29 -15.47
CA ALA A 75 -5.14 -17.29 -14.56
C ALA A 75 -4.28 -16.25 -15.30
N PRO A 76 -4.51 -14.94 -15.11
CA PRO A 76 -3.55 -13.96 -15.55
C PRO A 76 -2.20 -14.23 -14.86
N SER A 77 -1.12 -14.16 -15.63
CA SER A 77 0.23 -14.26 -15.07
C SER A 77 0.59 -12.96 -14.34
N GLY A 78 1.32 -13.08 -13.24
CA GLY A 78 1.75 -11.94 -12.43
C GLY A 78 1.21 -12.00 -11.00
N THR A 79 1.30 -10.87 -10.29
CA THR A 79 0.95 -10.78 -8.87
C THR A 79 0.09 -9.55 -8.56
N CYS A 80 -0.72 -9.67 -7.53
CA CYS A 80 -1.40 -8.56 -6.88
C CYS A 80 -0.66 -8.26 -5.57
N VAL A 81 -0.26 -7.00 -5.40
CA VAL A 81 0.26 -6.47 -4.15
C VAL A 81 -0.86 -5.70 -3.46
N THR A 82 -1.24 -6.09 -2.26
CA THR A 82 -2.17 -5.35 -1.40
C THR A 82 -1.38 -4.66 -0.30
N LEU A 83 -1.36 -3.33 -0.30
CA LEU A 83 -0.81 -2.50 0.76
C LEU A 83 -1.92 -2.13 1.73
N SER A 84 -1.67 -2.30 3.02
CA SER A 84 -2.60 -1.95 4.09
C SER A 84 -1.87 -1.07 5.10
N LEU A 85 -2.38 0.13 5.34
CA LEU A 85 -1.85 1.06 6.30
C LEU A 85 -2.78 1.11 7.50
N ALA A 86 -2.25 0.79 8.67
CA ALA A 86 -2.97 0.84 9.92
C ALA A 86 -2.21 1.70 10.91
N ALA A 87 -2.94 2.49 11.70
CA ALA A 87 -2.35 3.30 12.76
C ALA A 87 -2.97 3.00 14.13
N HIS A 88 -2.17 3.29 15.15
CA HIS A 88 -2.60 3.30 16.54
C HIS A 88 -1.95 4.45 17.31
N HIS A 89 -2.62 4.94 18.34
CA HIS A 89 -2.03 5.85 19.30
C HIS A 89 -0.98 5.12 20.15
N GLU A 90 0.20 5.71 20.31
CA GLU A 90 1.32 5.13 21.04
C GLU A 90 1.00 4.85 22.50
N GLU A 91 0.30 5.78 23.16
CA GLU A 91 0.01 5.69 24.60
C GLU A 91 -1.13 4.73 24.93
N THR A 92 -2.15 4.66 24.08
CA THR A 92 -3.38 3.91 24.36
C THR A 92 -3.47 2.59 23.60
N GLY A 93 -2.69 2.43 22.52
CA GLY A 93 -2.77 1.29 21.60
C GLY A 93 -4.06 1.24 20.78
N LEU A 94 -4.95 2.23 20.95
CA LEU A 94 -6.22 2.31 20.20
C LEU A 94 -5.95 2.68 18.76
N HIS A 95 -6.79 2.17 17.85
CA HIS A 95 -6.74 2.53 16.44
C HIS A 95 -6.85 4.04 16.26
N ALA A 96 -6.03 4.57 15.37
CA ALA A 96 -6.04 5.98 14.97
C ALA A 96 -6.34 6.08 13.47
N GLU A 97 -7.02 7.15 13.08
CA GLU A 97 -7.21 7.51 11.68
C GLU A 97 -5.96 8.20 11.16
N ILE A 98 -5.56 7.88 9.92
CA ILE A 98 -4.46 8.56 9.23
C ILE A 98 -5.08 9.44 8.15
N PRO A 99 -4.66 10.72 8.02
CA PRO A 99 -5.12 11.57 6.94
C PRO A 99 -4.85 10.92 5.57
N ALA A 100 -5.82 11.01 4.66
CA ALA A 100 -5.72 10.38 3.34
C ALA A 100 -4.47 10.82 2.55
N ASP A 101 -4.06 12.08 2.71
CA ASP A 101 -2.84 12.63 2.10
C ASP A 101 -1.56 11.97 2.64
N GLU A 102 -1.51 11.64 3.92
CA GLU A 102 -0.40 10.89 4.51
C GLU A 102 -0.40 9.43 4.01
N CYS A 103 -1.58 8.79 3.92
CA CYS A 103 -1.68 7.44 3.36
C CYS A 103 -1.20 7.40 1.89
N GLU A 104 -1.65 8.35 1.05
CA GLU A 104 -1.15 8.47 -0.32
C GLU A 104 0.37 8.75 -0.33
N ALA A 105 0.85 9.61 0.56
CA ALA A 105 2.26 9.94 0.65
C ALA A 105 3.15 8.71 0.94
N TRP A 106 2.70 7.82 1.83
CA TRP A 106 3.39 6.55 2.10
C TRP A 106 3.42 5.62 0.89
N VAL A 107 2.30 5.50 0.17
CA VAL A 107 2.25 4.69 -1.05
C VAL A 107 3.13 5.30 -2.14
N ARG A 108 3.03 6.61 -2.36
CA ARG A 108 3.84 7.37 -3.32
C ARG A 108 5.32 7.30 -3.00
N ALA A 109 5.68 7.34 -1.71
CA ALA A 109 7.04 7.11 -1.27
C ALA A 109 7.48 5.69 -1.64
N LEU A 110 6.70 4.66 -1.31
CA LEU A 110 7.07 3.27 -1.60
C LEU A 110 7.26 2.99 -3.10
N VAL A 111 6.28 3.31 -3.94
CA VAL A 111 6.28 2.89 -5.36
C VAL A 111 6.84 3.94 -6.33
N GLY A 112 6.94 5.19 -5.88
CA GLY A 112 7.38 6.32 -6.70
C GLY A 112 6.30 6.84 -7.65
N HIS A 113 6.50 8.07 -8.14
CA HIS A 113 5.51 8.79 -8.93
C HIS A 113 5.06 8.05 -10.21
N ALA A 114 5.99 7.40 -10.92
CA ALA A 114 5.69 6.73 -12.19
C ALA A 114 4.74 5.53 -12.05
N TRP A 115 4.63 4.97 -10.84
CA TRP A 115 3.82 3.79 -10.55
C TRP A 115 2.43 4.16 -9.99
N MET A 116 2.23 5.41 -9.55
CA MET A 116 0.97 5.86 -8.91
C MET A 116 -0.26 5.65 -9.79
N ARG A 117 -0.14 5.84 -11.11
CA ARG A 117 -1.22 5.55 -12.08
C ARG A 117 -1.70 4.10 -12.12
N PHE A 118 -0.95 3.16 -11.53
CA PHE A 118 -1.29 1.74 -11.42
C PHE A 118 -1.74 1.36 -10.01
N VAL A 119 -1.84 2.33 -9.10
CA VAL A 119 -2.32 2.16 -7.73
C VAL A 119 -3.83 2.39 -7.69
N TYR A 120 -4.52 1.49 -7.02
CA TYR A 120 -5.95 1.56 -6.78
C TYR A 120 -6.19 1.64 -5.28
N ARG A 121 -6.94 2.65 -4.79
CA ARG A 121 -7.41 2.67 -3.41
C ARG A 121 -8.61 1.73 -3.28
N CYS A 122 -8.58 0.84 -2.30
CA CYS A 122 -9.60 -0.16 -2.09
C CYS A 122 -10.37 0.10 -0.79
N GLU A 123 -11.69 0.12 -0.90
CA GLU A 123 -12.60 0.12 0.25
C GLU A 123 -12.46 -1.23 0.97
N CYS A 124 -12.02 -1.20 2.22
CA CYS A 124 -11.98 -2.40 3.06
C CYS A 124 -13.41 -2.78 3.44
N SER A 125 -13.95 -3.83 2.83
CA SER A 125 -15.27 -4.40 3.15
C SER A 125 -15.33 -5.18 4.47
N ALA A 126 -14.24 -5.21 5.24
CA ALA A 126 -14.05 -6.10 6.39
C ALA A 126 -14.54 -5.51 7.73
N GLY A 127 -15.79 -5.02 7.78
CA GLY A 127 -16.47 -4.66 9.03
C GLY A 127 -15.85 -3.49 9.82
N PRO A 128 -16.41 -3.16 11.00
CA PRO A 128 -16.02 -1.95 11.76
C PRO A 128 -14.57 -1.99 12.28
N ALA A 129 -13.94 -3.17 12.37
CA ALA A 129 -12.54 -3.32 12.77
C ALA A 129 -11.54 -2.95 11.64
N SER A 130 -11.98 -2.93 10.38
CA SER A 130 -11.14 -2.50 9.24
C SER A 130 -11.38 -1.05 8.82
N ALA A 131 -12.26 -0.32 9.51
CA ALA A 131 -12.63 1.04 9.13
C ALA A 131 -11.47 2.04 9.24
N SER A 132 -10.43 1.71 10.03
CA SER A 132 -9.22 2.52 10.24
C SER A 132 -8.02 2.02 9.41
N VAL A 133 -8.23 1.12 8.45
CA VAL A 133 -7.19 0.58 7.58
C VAL A 133 -7.40 1.09 6.16
N ASP A 134 -6.45 1.89 5.69
CA ASP A 134 -6.42 2.27 4.28
C ASP A 134 -5.75 1.17 3.46
N SER A 135 -6.46 0.68 2.45
CA SER A 135 -5.96 -0.38 1.57
C SER A 135 -5.75 0.12 0.15
N TYR A 136 -4.66 -0.34 -0.46
CA TYR A 136 -4.29 -0.04 -1.83
C TYR A 136 -3.88 -1.33 -2.55
N ARG A 137 -4.13 -1.40 -3.85
CA ARG A 137 -3.66 -2.49 -4.71
C ARG A 137 -2.79 -1.98 -5.84
N LEU A 138 -1.75 -2.75 -6.10
CA LEU A 138 -0.87 -2.63 -7.27
C LEU A 138 -0.83 -3.98 -7.97
N TYR A 139 -0.89 -3.97 -9.30
CA TYR A 139 -0.82 -5.17 -10.12
C TYR A 139 0.53 -5.23 -10.82
N LEU A 140 1.19 -6.37 -10.77
CA LEU A 140 2.46 -6.62 -11.45
C LEU A 140 2.26 -7.69 -12.52
N ASP A 141 2.86 -7.49 -13.69
CA ASP A 141 2.87 -8.46 -14.78
C ASP A 141 3.83 -9.63 -14.49
N SER A 142 3.96 -10.56 -15.45
CA SER A 142 4.89 -11.70 -15.36
C SER A 142 6.37 -11.29 -15.25
N PHE A 143 6.71 -10.06 -15.62
CA PHE A 143 8.05 -9.48 -15.50
C PHE A 143 8.21 -8.62 -14.24
N HIS A 144 7.24 -8.67 -13.32
CA HIS A 144 7.23 -7.93 -12.06
C HIS A 144 7.24 -6.42 -12.26
N ARG A 145 6.65 -5.96 -13.37
CA ARG A 145 6.49 -4.53 -13.69
C ARG A 145 5.05 -4.09 -13.41
N PRO A 146 4.84 -2.83 -13.00
CA PRO A 146 3.50 -2.33 -12.72
C PRO A 146 2.66 -2.35 -13.99
N ALA A 147 1.44 -2.85 -13.87
CA ALA A 147 0.48 -3.00 -14.94
C ALA A 147 -0.91 -2.52 -14.50
N GLY A 148 -1.78 -2.26 -15.47
CA GLY A 148 -3.19 -2.01 -15.17
C GLY A 148 -3.86 -3.22 -14.53
N LYS A 149 -4.94 -2.98 -13.79
CA LYS A 149 -5.75 -4.07 -13.22
C LYS A 149 -6.21 -5.04 -14.32
N PRO A 150 -5.95 -6.36 -14.19
CA PRO A 150 -6.49 -7.33 -15.12
C PRO A 150 -8.02 -7.30 -15.17
N VAL A 151 -8.59 -7.60 -16.33
CA VAL A 151 -10.06 -7.58 -16.55
C VAL A 151 -10.72 -8.71 -15.77
N GLU A 152 -10.00 -9.82 -15.59
CA GLU A 152 -10.41 -11.03 -14.89
C GLU A 152 -10.47 -10.87 -13.37
N VAL A 153 -9.75 -9.88 -12.83
CA VAL A 153 -9.76 -9.59 -11.39
C VAL A 153 -10.97 -8.70 -11.07
N PRO A 154 -11.90 -9.13 -10.18
CA PRO A 154 -13.06 -8.34 -9.81
C PRO A 154 -12.68 -6.93 -9.35
N ALA A 155 -13.44 -5.92 -9.80
CA ALA A 155 -13.18 -4.52 -9.52
C ALA A 155 -13.75 -4.05 -8.17
N GLU A 156 -14.33 -4.94 -7.36
CA GLU A 156 -15.12 -4.55 -6.20
C GLU A 156 -14.28 -3.74 -5.20
N GLY A 157 -14.77 -2.55 -4.88
CA GLY A 157 -14.21 -1.66 -3.88
C GLY A 157 -12.95 -0.89 -4.29
N CYS A 158 -12.31 -1.15 -5.43
CA CYS A 158 -11.04 -0.51 -5.80
C CYS A 158 -11.21 0.57 -6.88
N ARG A 159 -10.74 1.79 -6.60
CA ARG A 159 -10.79 2.96 -7.49
C ARG A 159 -9.38 3.45 -7.83
N PRO A 160 -9.10 3.87 -9.07
CA PRO A 160 -7.81 4.50 -9.40
C PRO A 160 -7.54 5.71 -8.51
N LEU A 161 -6.28 5.91 -8.14
CA LEU A 161 -5.88 7.03 -7.28
C LEU A 161 -5.80 8.37 -8.06
N ASP A 162 -5.52 8.30 -9.36
CA ASP A 162 -5.47 9.45 -10.28
C ASP A 162 -6.79 9.65 -11.09
N GLY A 163 -7.93 9.19 -10.54
CA GLY A 163 -9.23 9.16 -11.23
C GLY A 163 -10.20 10.28 -10.83
#